data_AF-A0AAW0N5Z2-F1
#
_entry.id   AF-A0AAW0N5Z2-F1
#
_cell.length_a   1.000
_cell.length_b   1.000
_cell.length_c   1.000
_cell.angle_alpha   90.00
_cell.angle_beta   90.00
_cell.angle_gamma   90.00
#
_symmetry.space_group_name_H-M   'P 1'
#
loop_
_entity.id
_entity.type
_entity.pdbx_description
1 polymer ?
#
loop_
_entity_poly.entity_id
_entity_poly.type
_entity_poly.pdbx_seq_one_letter_code
_entity_poly.pdbx_strand_id
1 'polypeptide(L)'
;MGAAHCGFLDNSESNLLKSHLLTTWAFMVVHVYVSVEDHCGYDFPWSLSRIIPFGIYGGPSMHDVHHQKPTSNFAPHFGHWDRVFGTHAEFCFAKPKKNTK
;
A
#
# COMPACT_ATOMS: atom_id res chain seq x y z
N MET A 1 1.45 20.60 29.87
CA MET A 1 0.97 21.29 28.65
C MET A 1 1.79 20.75 27.48
N GLY A 2 1.26 19.77 26.75
CA GLY A 2 2.01 18.94 25.78
C GLY A 2 1.38 18.93 24.40
N ALA A 3 1.48 20.04 23.66
CA ALA A 3 0.93 20.15 22.30
C ALA A 3 1.93 20.71 21.26
N ALA A 4 3.21 20.83 21.60
CA ALA A 4 4.22 21.44 20.71
C ALA A 4 5.07 20.44 19.91
N HIS A 5 5.01 19.14 20.20
CA HIS A 5 5.92 18.16 19.58
C HIS A 5 5.39 17.50 18.30
N CYS A 6 4.08 17.56 18.04
CA CYS A 6 3.51 16.90 16.87
C CYS A 6 3.61 17.76 15.58
N GLY A 7 3.65 19.09 15.69
CA GLY A 7 3.71 20.01 14.54
C GLY A 7 5.12 20.44 14.11
N PHE A 8 6.16 20.05 14.84
CA PHE A 8 7.53 20.51 14.56
C PHE A 8 8.12 19.82 13.31
N LEU A 9 7.82 18.54 13.10
CA LEU A 9 8.29 17.78 11.93
C LEU A 9 7.46 18.07 10.65
N ASP A 10 6.19 18.43 10.81
CA ASP A 10 5.29 18.73 9.68
C ASP A 10 5.60 20.10 9.04
N ASN A 11 5.99 21.10 9.83
CA ASN A 11 6.38 22.40 9.30
C ASN A 11 7.79 22.42 8.71
N SER A 12 8.71 21.55 9.14
CA SER A 12 10.06 21.52 8.57
C SER A 12 10.08 21.05 7.11
N GLU A 13 9.23 20.08 6.77
CA GLU A 13 9.10 19.51 5.41
C GLU A 13 8.52 20.53 4.42
N SER A 14 7.46 21.25 4.81
CA SER A 14 6.87 22.30 3.96
C SER A 14 7.81 23.48 3.73
N ASN A 15 8.60 23.86 4.73
CA ASN A 15 9.64 24.88 4.59
C ASN A 15 10.81 24.42 3.70
N LEU A 16 11.18 23.14 3.77
CA LEU A 16 12.24 22.55 2.94
C LEU A 16 11.84 22.45 1.46
N LEU A 17 10.61 21.98 1.20
CA LEU A 17 10.06 21.80 -0.15
C LEU A 17 9.36 23.05 -0.69
N LYS A 18 9.26 24.12 0.13
CA LYS A 18 8.49 25.35 -0.13
C LYS A 18 7.05 25.07 -0.57
N SER A 19 6.45 23.98 -0.08
CA SER A 19 5.08 23.59 -0.38
C SER A 19 4.10 24.25 0.59
N HIS A 20 2.85 24.45 0.15
CA HIS A 20 1.80 24.91 1.04
C HIS A 20 1.51 23.86 2.11
N LEU A 21 1.29 24.29 3.35
CA LEU A 21 0.96 23.40 4.47
C LEU A 21 -0.22 22.46 4.13
N LEU A 22 -1.23 22.97 3.42
CA LEU A 22 -2.37 22.17 2.96
C LEU A 22 -1.94 20.97 2.10
N THR A 23 -0.92 21.13 1.26
CA THR A 23 -0.39 20.04 0.42
C THR A 23 0.26 18.96 1.27
N THR A 24 1.03 19.32 2.30
CA THR A 24 1.66 18.37 3.22
C THR A 24 0.61 17.57 3.99
N TRP A 25 -0.41 18.24 4.53
CA TRP A 25 -1.50 17.56 5.23
C TRP A 25 -2.31 16.65 4.31
N ALA A 26 -2.64 17.10 3.10
CA ALA A 26 -3.32 16.28 2.12
C ALA A 26 -2.52 15.02 1.77
N PHE A 27 -1.20 15.17 1.55
CA PHE A 27 -0.31 14.04 1.31
C PHE A 27 -0.29 13.06 2.48
N MET A 28 -0.18 13.56 3.72
CA MET A 28 -0.17 12.72 4.92
C MET A 28 -1.48 11.94 5.08
N VAL A 29 -2.63 12.58 4.88
CA VAL A 29 -3.94 11.93 4.95
C VAL A 29 -4.05 10.81 3.92
N VAL A 30 -3.64 11.07 2.67
CA VAL A 30 -3.64 10.06 1.60
C VAL A 30 -2.71 8.89 1.95
N HIS A 31 -1.50 9.19 2.45
CA HIS A 31 -0.53 8.16 2.82
C HIS A 31 -1.02 7.28 3.97
N VAL A 32 -1.63 7.88 5.00
CA VAL A 32 -2.23 7.13 6.12
C VAL A 32 -3.39 6.27 5.62
N TYR A 33 -4.26 6.81 4.78
CA TYR A 33 -5.38 6.06 4.22
C TYR A 33 -4.91 4.80 3.47
N VAL A 34 -3.97 4.99 2.54
CA VAL A 34 -3.40 3.91 1.72
C VAL A 34 -2.70 2.86 2.59
N SER A 35 -1.95 3.29 3.63
CA SER A 35 -1.32 2.38 4.58
C SER A 35 -2.34 1.55 5.38
N VAL A 36 -3.43 2.18 5.84
CA VAL A 36 -4.51 1.48 6.56
C VAL A 36 -5.21 0.47 5.64
N GLU A 37 -5.50 0.84 4.40
CA GLU A 37 -6.15 -0.05 3.43
C GLU A 37 -5.35 -1.34 3.25
N ASP A 38 -4.03 -1.24 3.08
CA ASP A 38 -3.17 -2.40 2.82
C ASP A 38 -2.98 -3.33 4.04
N HIS A 39 -3.25 -2.84 5.25
CA HIS A 39 -3.02 -3.59 6.50
C HIS A 39 -4.29 -3.99 7.24
N CYS A 40 -5.45 -3.41 6.89
CA CYS A 40 -6.71 -3.74 7.55
C CYS A 40 -7.25 -5.13 7.18
N GLY A 41 -6.72 -5.74 6.11
CA GLY A 41 -7.12 -7.07 5.63
C GLY A 41 -8.51 -7.13 4.97
N TYR A 42 -9.17 -5.98 4.77
CA TYR A 42 -10.48 -5.91 4.14
C TYR A 42 -10.37 -5.50 2.66
N ASP A 43 -10.76 -6.40 1.76
CA ASP A 43 -10.85 -6.13 0.33
C ASP A 43 -12.32 -5.94 -0.10
N PHE A 44 -12.82 -4.72 0.06
CA PHE A 44 -14.19 -4.35 -0.29
C PHE A 44 -14.38 -4.16 -1.80
N PRO A 45 -15.62 -4.30 -2.33
CA PRO A 45 -15.92 -4.03 -3.75
C PRO A 45 -15.51 -2.63 -4.26
N TRP A 46 -15.41 -1.66 -3.35
CA TRP A 46 -15.01 -0.28 -3.60
C TRP A 46 -13.59 0.03 -3.10
N SER A 47 -12.77 -0.98 -2.79
CA SER A 47 -11.34 -0.78 -2.51
C SER A 47 -10.65 -0.14 -3.71
N LEU A 48 -9.64 0.70 -3.46
CA LEU A 48 -8.85 1.32 -4.52
C LEU A 48 -8.18 0.28 -5.43
N SER A 49 -7.83 -0.88 -4.88
CA SER A 49 -7.26 -2.01 -5.64
C SER A 49 -8.20 -2.56 -6.71
N ARG A 50 -9.52 -2.41 -6.52
CA ARG A 50 -10.54 -2.85 -7.47
C ARG A 50 -10.99 -1.74 -8.41
N ILE A 51 -10.98 -0.50 -7.94
CA ILE A 51 -11.41 0.67 -8.73
C ILE A 51 -10.32 1.08 -9.73
N ILE A 52 -9.05 1.06 -9.31
CA ILE A 52 -7.95 1.54 -10.14
C ILE A 52 -7.55 0.43 -11.13
N PRO A 53 -7.76 0.64 -12.45
CA PRO A 53 -7.49 -0.39 -13.44
C PRO A 53 -6.00 -0.62 -13.64
N PHE A 54 -5.66 -1.66 -14.41
CA PHE A 54 -4.29 -2.04 -14.79
C PHE A 54 -3.40 -2.49 -13.62
N GLY A 55 -4.00 -2.75 -12.45
CA GLY A 55 -3.30 -3.19 -11.26
C GLY A 55 -2.24 -2.18 -10.80
N ILE A 56 -2.46 -0.89 -11.07
CA ILE A 56 -1.58 0.19 -10.61
C ILE A 56 -1.45 0.15 -9.08
N TYR A 57 -2.55 -0.20 -8.41
CA TYR A 57 -2.64 -0.33 -6.96
C TYR A 57 -2.77 -1.80 -6.58
N GLY A 58 -1.95 -2.25 -5.62
CA GLY A 58 -1.87 -3.65 -5.18
C GLY A 58 -2.89 -4.01 -4.10
N GLY A 59 -3.14 -3.09 -3.17
CA GLY A 59 -4.09 -3.28 -2.08
C GLY A 59 -3.69 -4.35 -1.06
N PRO A 60 -4.62 -4.66 -0.13
CA PRO A 60 -4.37 -5.61 0.97
C PRO A 60 -4.03 -7.01 0.47
N SER A 61 -4.61 -7.47 -0.64
CA SER A 61 -4.31 -8.82 -1.15
C SER A 61 -2.86 -8.99 -1.61
N MET A 62 -2.30 -8.01 -2.33
CA MET A 62 -0.90 -8.08 -2.78
C MET A 62 0.09 -7.93 -1.63
N HIS A 63 -0.25 -7.08 -0.66
CA HIS A 63 0.51 -6.88 0.57
C HIS A 63 0.50 -8.13 1.47
N ASP A 64 -0.64 -8.82 1.58
CA ASP A 64 -0.74 -10.12 2.26
C ASP A 64 0.14 -11.19 1.58
N VAL A 65 0.18 -11.21 0.25
CA VAL A 65 1.10 -12.12 -0.49
C VAL A 65 2.55 -11.80 -0.18
N HIS A 66 2.93 -10.52 -0.05
CA HIS A 66 4.29 -10.14 0.37
C HIS A 66 4.62 -10.71 1.75
N HIS A 67 3.72 -10.59 2.73
CA HIS A 67 3.94 -11.17 4.05
C HIS A 67 4.07 -12.70 4.04
N GLN A 68 3.36 -13.39 3.15
CA GLN A 68 3.47 -14.84 2.98
C GLN A 68 4.72 -15.25 2.20
N LYS A 69 5.13 -14.45 1.22
CA LYS A 69 6.29 -14.66 0.34
C LYS A 69 7.09 -13.35 0.23
N PRO A 70 8.01 -13.07 1.18
CA PRO A 70 8.75 -11.80 1.26
C PRO A 70 9.71 -11.53 0.08
N THR A 71 9.83 -12.47 -0.85
CA THR A 71 10.65 -12.36 -2.07
C THR A 71 9.84 -11.93 -3.30
N SER A 72 8.62 -11.42 -3.10
CA SER A 72 7.73 -10.90 -4.15
C SER A 72 6.91 -9.72 -3.63
N ASN A 73 6.28 -8.97 -4.55
CA ASN A 73 5.44 -7.81 -4.26
C ASN A 73 6.15 -6.81 -3.33
N PHE A 74 7.29 -6.29 -3.78
CA PHE A 74 8.13 -5.37 -3.00
C PHE A 74 7.54 -3.96 -2.92
N ALA A 75 6.77 -3.52 -3.93
CA ALA A 75 6.14 -2.22 -3.88
C ALA A 75 4.98 -2.27 -2.87
N PRO A 76 4.99 -1.44 -1.81
CA PRO A 76 4.01 -1.54 -0.74
C PRO A 76 2.58 -1.30 -1.25
N HIS A 77 2.39 -0.28 -2.10
CA HIS A 77 1.07 0.13 -2.59
C HIS A 77 0.97 0.01 -4.12
N PHE A 78 2.03 0.35 -4.85
CA PHE A 78 2.02 0.51 -6.31
C PHE A 78 2.43 -0.77 -7.06
N GLY A 79 1.56 -1.78 -7.06
CA GLY A 79 1.87 -3.12 -7.59
C GLY A 79 2.21 -3.20 -9.09
N HIS A 80 1.97 -2.15 -9.88
CA HIS A 80 2.45 -2.12 -11.27
C HIS A 80 3.97 -2.17 -11.37
N TRP A 81 4.70 -1.64 -10.40
CA TRP A 81 6.16 -1.72 -10.38
C TRP A 81 6.64 -3.17 -10.27
N ASP A 82 5.98 -3.99 -9.45
CA ASP A 82 6.29 -5.41 -9.37
C ASP A 82 6.00 -6.15 -10.68
N ARG A 83 5.02 -5.69 -11.48
CA ARG A 83 4.81 -6.24 -12.82
C ARG A 83 5.90 -5.81 -13.79
N VAL A 84 6.31 -4.55 -13.75
CA VAL A 84 7.39 -4.01 -14.61
C VAL A 84 8.72 -4.70 -14.31
N PHE A 85 9.02 -4.96 -13.04
CA PHE A 85 10.28 -5.57 -12.60
C PHE A 85 10.21 -7.11 -12.45
N GLY A 86 9.06 -7.72 -12.73
CA GLY A 86 8.89 -9.18 -12.71
C GLY A 86 8.87 -9.81 -11.32
N THR A 87 8.61 -9.03 -10.27
CA THR A 87 8.54 -9.48 -8.87
C THR A 87 7.12 -9.70 -8.38
N HIS A 88 6.13 -9.52 -9.27
CA HIS A 88 4.71 -9.70 -8.98
C HIS A 88 4.34 -11.16 -8.70
N ALA A 89 3.62 -11.40 -7.61
CA ALA A 89 3.07 -12.69 -7.24
C ALA A 89 1.59 -12.57 -6.86
N GLU A 90 0.80 -13.53 -7.36
CA GLU A 90 -0.62 -13.69 -7.03
C GLU A 90 -0.81 -14.61 -5.83
N PHE A 91 -1.96 -14.49 -5.16
CA PHE A 91 -2.35 -15.40 -4.10
C PHE A 91 -2.53 -16.82 -4.66
N CYS A 92 -1.71 -17.78 -4.24
CA CYS A 92 -1.81 -19.16 -4.71
C CYS A 92 -2.59 -19.99 -3.70
N PHE A 93 -3.87 -20.25 -3.98
CA PHE A 93 -4.57 -21.33 -3.29
C PHE A 93 -3.91 -22.65 -3.69
N ALA A 94 -3.22 -23.31 -2.76
CA ALA A 94 -2.69 -24.64 -3.00
C ALA A 94 -3.82 -25.53 -3.55
N LYS A 95 -3.73 -25.93 -4.82
CA LYS A 95 -4.69 -26.87 -5.39
C LYS A 95 -4.56 -28.17 -4.60
N PRO A 96 -5.66 -28.75 -4.07
CA PRO A 96 -5.57 -30.01 -3.33
C PRO A 96 -4.93 -31.07 -4.24
N LYS A 97 -3.89 -31.74 -3.73
CA LYS A 97 -3.26 -32.86 -4.45
C LYS A 97 -4.34 -33.91 -4.72
N LYS A 98 -4.65 -34.16 -6.00
CA LYS A 98 -5.45 -35.31 -6.38
C LYS A 98 -4.59 -36.55 -6.11
N ASN A 99 -4.93 -37.33 -5.09
CA ASN A 99 -4.35 -38.66 -4.89
C ASN A 99 -4.88 -39.58 -6.00
N THR A 100 -4.17 -39.67 -7.11
CA THR A 100 -4.32 -40.79 -8.06
C THR A 100 -3.83 -42.04 -7.35
N LYS A 101 -4.77 -42.97 -7.10
CA LYS A 101 -4.48 -44.34 -6.70
C LYS A 101 -3.78 -45.09 -7.83
#